data_AF-A0A388NQZ0-F1
#
_entry.id   AF-A0A388NQZ0-F1
#
_cell.length_a   1.000
_cell.length_b   1.000
_cell.length_c   1.000
_cell.angle_alpha   90.00
_cell.angle_beta   90.00
_cell.angle_gamma   90.00
#
_symmetry.space_group_name_H-M   'P 1'
#
loop_
_entity.id
_entity.type
_entity.pdbx_description
1 polymer ?
#
loop_
_entity_poly.entity_id
_entity_poly.type
_entity_poly.pdbx_seq_one_letter_code
_entity_poly.pdbx_strand_id
1 'polypeptide(L)'
;MNSSSNQNIFNKQDPSLVHNLTNRTIYMSLAISGLIGFCLAALIYPTWQEAVEYAQIVGAVIHPTPHSNYALIEANIWSILVQFCAILLRLGLSEVLVSIFVSGLLGMVSFQAISLCALACTENIWMSLITPVFIYATRAADFGAVYPIWLLGYPHTHGIIGLSCLLLSIAFLSLRKNAWAHFC
;
A
#
# COMPACT_ATOMS: atom_id res chain seq x y z
N MET A 1 17.73 64.61 -3.78
CA MET A 1 18.67 63.49 -4.02
C MET A 1 18.79 62.68 -2.74
N ASN A 2 18.88 61.36 -2.87
CA ASN A 2 18.85 60.29 -1.84
C ASN A 2 17.47 59.72 -1.45
N SER A 3 16.93 58.98 -2.42
CA SER A 3 15.91 57.94 -2.28
C SER A 3 16.59 56.63 -2.72
N SER A 4 17.08 55.79 -1.80
CA SER A 4 17.49 54.39 -2.08
C SER A 4 18.19 53.68 -0.90
N SER A 5 17.49 53.41 0.21
CA SER A 5 18.10 52.57 1.27
C SER A 5 17.16 51.59 1.99
N ASN A 6 15.99 51.24 1.43
CA ASN A 6 15.05 50.31 2.10
C ASN A 6 14.42 49.29 1.12
N GLN A 7 15.23 48.49 0.42
CA GLN A 7 14.70 47.36 -0.37
C GLN A 7 15.35 45.99 -0.10
N ASN A 8 16.25 45.86 0.88
CA ASN A 8 17.00 44.60 1.08
C ASN A 8 16.53 43.73 2.27
N ILE A 9 15.30 43.89 2.76
CA ILE A 9 14.79 43.07 3.88
C ILE A 9 13.91 41.90 3.41
N PHE A 10 13.49 41.85 2.14
CA PHE A 10 12.56 40.82 1.64
C PHE A 10 13.18 39.68 0.83
N ASN A 11 14.51 39.57 0.73
CA ASN A 11 15.13 38.59 -0.18
C ASN A 11 16.18 37.69 0.47
N LYS A 12 15.75 36.91 1.45
CA LYS A 12 16.44 35.69 1.86
C LYS A 12 15.41 34.68 2.37
N GLN A 13 14.58 34.18 1.45
CA GLN A 13 14.10 32.82 1.63
C GLN A 13 15.32 31.93 1.54
N ASP A 14 15.81 31.46 2.68
CA ASP A 14 16.92 30.52 2.76
C ASP A 14 16.56 29.30 1.90
N PRO A 15 17.28 29.03 0.80
CA PRO A 15 16.99 27.87 -0.06
C PRO A 15 17.26 26.53 0.66
N SER A 16 17.79 26.56 1.89
CA SER A 16 17.95 25.40 2.76
C SER A 16 16.64 24.87 3.38
N LEU A 17 15.55 25.63 3.29
CA LEU A 17 14.20 25.24 3.73
C LEU A 17 13.34 24.60 2.64
N VAL A 18 13.90 24.37 1.44
CA VAL A 18 13.30 23.46 0.46
C VAL A 18 13.61 22.05 0.95
N HIS A 19 12.59 21.35 1.43
CA HIS A 19 12.72 20.09 2.16
C HIS A 19 13.26 19.00 1.22
N ASN A 20 14.59 18.85 1.15
CA ASN A 20 15.20 17.76 0.40
C ASN A 20 14.64 16.43 0.92
N LEU A 21 13.85 15.74 0.10
CA LEU A 21 13.35 14.40 0.39
C LEU A 21 14.54 13.44 0.42
N THR A 22 15.03 13.15 1.63
CA THR A 22 16.10 12.17 1.81
C THR A 22 15.56 10.75 1.64
N ASN A 23 16.42 9.83 1.18
CA ASN A 23 16.09 8.40 1.15
C ASN A 23 15.61 7.89 2.53
N ARG A 24 16.17 8.46 3.61
CA ARG A 24 15.73 8.18 4.99
C ARG A 24 14.25 8.48 5.20
N THR A 25 13.75 9.60 4.68
CA THR A 25 12.34 9.98 4.78
C THR A 25 11.45 8.95 4.08
N ILE A 26 11.82 8.53 2.87
CA ILE A 26 11.06 7.53 2.10
C ILE A 26 11.01 6.19 2.86
N TYR A 27 12.17 5.71 3.35
CA TYR A 27 12.22 4.46 4.11
C TYR A 27 11.45 4.53 5.44
N MET A 28 11.51 5.67 6.14
CA MET A 28 10.73 5.88 7.36
C MET A 28 9.23 5.89 7.07
N SER A 29 8.79 6.58 6.03
CA SER A 29 7.39 6.55 5.58
C SER A 29 6.94 5.13 5.28
N LEU A 30 7.72 4.35 4.51
CA LEU A 30 7.40 2.96 4.18
C LEU A 30 7.34 2.04 5.40
N ALA A 31 8.31 2.15 6.31
CA ALA A 31 8.39 1.29 7.49
C ALA A 31 7.24 1.57 8.46
N ILE A 32 6.99 2.85 8.77
CA ILE A 32 5.96 3.24 9.75
C ILE A 32 4.56 3.00 9.17
N SER A 33 4.27 3.50 7.96
CA SER A 33 2.96 3.28 7.34
C SER A 33 2.69 1.80 7.08
N GLY A 34 3.70 1.05 6.67
CA GLY A 34 3.60 -0.37 6.45
C GLY A 34 3.30 -1.15 7.73
N LEU A 35 4.01 -0.85 8.83
CA LEU A 35 3.76 -1.49 10.12
C LEU A 35 2.34 -1.19 10.63
N ILE A 36 1.91 0.07 10.54
CA ILE A 36 0.55 0.48 10.93
C ILE A 36 -0.49 -0.25 10.08
N GLY A 37 -0.35 -0.22 8.76
CA GLY A 37 -1.26 -0.91 7.83
C GLY A 37 -1.32 -2.41 8.08
N PHE A 38 -0.16 -3.05 8.31
CA PHE A 38 -0.09 -4.47 8.65
C PHE A 38 -0.85 -4.80 9.93
N CYS A 39 -0.57 -4.07 11.02
CA CYS A 39 -1.19 -4.31 12.31
C CYS A 39 -2.71 -4.08 12.26
N LEU A 40 -3.17 -2.99 11.63
CA LEU A 40 -4.60 -2.73 11.48
C LEU A 40 -5.30 -3.85 10.71
N ALA A 41 -4.72 -4.30 9.60
CA ALA A 41 -5.32 -5.33 8.77
C ALA A 41 -5.28 -6.72 9.40
N ALA A 42 -4.16 -7.10 10.00
CA ALA A 42 -3.99 -8.42 10.59
C ALA A 42 -4.74 -8.57 11.92
N LEU A 43 -4.81 -7.52 12.73
CA LEU A 43 -5.35 -7.60 14.10
C LEU A 43 -6.80 -7.12 14.22
N ILE A 44 -7.21 -6.12 13.43
CA ILE A 44 -8.55 -5.51 13.55
C ILE A 44 -9.49 -6.02 12.46
N TYR A 45 -8.99 -6.16 11.23
CA TYR A 45 -9.80 -6.61 10.08
C TYR A 45 -9.25 -7.86 9.38
N PRO A 46 -8.89 -8.93 10.12
CA PRO A 46 -8.53 -10.18 9.47
C PRO A 46 -9.77 -10.70 8.73
N THR A 47 -9.57 -11.06 7.47
CA THR A 47 -10.63 -11.66 6.66
C THR A 47 -10.09 -12.86 5.89
N TRP A 48 -10.99 -13.71 5.43
CA TRP A 48 -10.66 -14.78 4.51
C TRP A 48 -10.20 -14.16 3.19
N GLN A 49 -9.06 -14.61 2.71
CA GLN A 49 -8.43 -14.05 1.51
C GLN A 49 -8.62 -15.03 0.37
N GLU A 50 -9.15 -14.56 -0.77
CA GLU A 50 -9.35 -15.39 -1.98
C GLU A 50 -8.03 -16.06 -2.41
N ALA A 51 -6.90 -15.37 -2.26
CA ALA A 51 -5.60 -15.96 -2.56
C ALA A 51 -5.26 -17.19 -1.71
N VAL A 52 -5.79 -17.29 -0.49
CA VAL A 52 -5.60 -18.45 0.39
C VAL A 52 -6.52 -19.59 -0.02
N GLU A 53 -7.77 -19.30 -0.38
CA GLU A 53 -8.71 -20.28 -0.94
C GLU A 53 -8.15 -20.94 -2.20
N TYR A 54 -7.68 -20.15 -3.17
CA TYR A 54 -7.05 -20.69 -4.38
C TYR A 54 -5.76 -21.47 -4.05
N ALA A 55 -5.04 -21.04 -3.02
CA ALA A 55 -3.82 -21.73 -2.58
C ALA A 55 -4.09 -23.09 -1.92
N GLN A 56 -5.28 -23.33 -1.37
CA GLN A 56 -5.65 -24.65 -0.86
C GLN A 56 -5.78 -25.68 -1.98
N ILE A 57 -6.30 -25.26 -3.12
CA ILE A 57 -6.43 -26.08 -4.32
C ILE A 57 -5.05 -26.35 -4.93
N VAL A 58 -4.27 -25.30 -5.20
CA VAL A 58 -2.91 -25.40 -5.76
C VAL A 58 -1.97 -26.16 -4.81
N GLY A 59 -2.12 -25.92 -3.51
CA GLY A 59 -1.39 -26.60 -2.44
C GLY A 59 -1.73 -28.09 -2.31
N ALA A 60 -2.77 -28.57 -2.98
CA ALA A 60 -3.36 -29.89 -2.83
C ALA A 60 -3.80 -30.21 -1.39
N VAL A 61 -4.21 -29.17 -0.65
CA VAL A 61 -4.78 -29.28 0.70
C VAL A 61 -6.25 -29.67 0.61
N ILE A 62 -6.96 -29.15 -0.40
CA ILE A 62 -8.35 -29.46 -0.69
C ILE A 62 -8.47 -29.95 -2.13
N HIS A 63 -9.28 -30.99 -2.34
CA HIS A 63 -9.63 -31.47 -3.67
C HIS A 63 -10.99 -30.89 -4.07
N PRO A 64 -11.04 -29.99 -5.07
CA PRO A 64 -12.30 -29.41 -5.48
C PRO A 64 -13.20 -30.43 -6.16
N THR A 65 -14.52 -30.21 -6.11
CA THR A 65 -15.49 -31.05 -6.81
C THR A 65 -15.30 -30.93 -8.33
N PRO A 66 -15.09 -32.05 -9.06
CA PRO A 66 -14.64 -32.04 -10.46
C PRO A 66 -15.64 -31.49 -11.49
N HIS A 67 -16.83 -31.06 -11.07
CA HIS A 67 -17.91 -30.64 -11.98
C HIS A 67 -18.38 -29.18 -11.78
N SER A 68 -17.73 -28.41 -10.92
CA SER A 68 -17.99 -26.97 -10.82
C SER A 68 -17.03 -26.18 -11.71
N ASN A 69 -17.55 -25.33 -12.60
CA ASN A 69 -16.74 -24.41 -13.42
C ASN A 69 -15.84 -23.51 -12.55
N TYR A 70 -16.29 -23.19 -11.34
CA TYR A 70 -15.57 -22.37 -10.37
C TYR A 70 -14.21 -23.00 -9.99
N ALA A 71 -14.21 -24.26 -9.56
CA ALA A 71 -13.00 -25.02 -9.25
C ALA A 71 -11.97 -25.09 -10.39
N LEU A 72 -12.43 -25.19 -11.64
CA LEU A 72 -11.55 -25.22 -12.81
C LEU A 72 -10.86 -23.86 -13.03
N ILE A 73 -11.55 -22.76 -12.77
CA ILE A 73 -10.97 -21.42 -12.87
C ILE A 73 -9.94 -21.24 -11.75
N GLU A 74 -10.30 -21.54 -10.50
CA GLU A 74 -9.43 -21.37 -9.33
C GLU A 74 -8.13 -22.18 -9.43
N ALA A 75 -8.21 -23.43 -9.92
CA ALA A 75 -7.04 -24.28 -10.14
C ALA A 75 -6.08 -23.74 -11.21
N ASN A 76 -6.58 -22.92 -12.14
CA ASN A 76 -5.81 -22.34 -13.24
C ASN A 76 -5.40 -20.88 -13.00
N ILE A 77 -5.85 -20.25 -11.92
CA ILE A 77 -5.39 -18.90 -11.55
C ILE A 77 -3.95 -19.00 -11.04
N TRP A 78 -3.03 -18.53 -11.87
CA TRP A 78 -1.64 -18.37 -11.46
C TRP A 78 -1.39 -16.97 -10.92
N SER A 79 -0.91 -16.87 -9.69
CA SER A 79 -0.33 -15.64 -9.15
C SER A 79 0.76 -15.95 -8.15
N ILE A 80 1.78 -15.08 -8.05
CA ILE A 80 2.86 -15.25 -7.08
C ILE A 80 2.36 -15.29 -5.64
N LEU A 81 1.28 -14.56 -5.34
CA LEU A 81 0.66 -14.53 -4.01
C LEU A 81 0.01 -15.88 -3.67
N VAL A 82 -0.70 -16.49 -4.61
CA VAL A 82 -1.29 -17.84 -4.44
C VAL A 82 -0.19 -18.88 -4.26
N GLN A 83 0.88 -18.84 -5.05
CA GLN A 83 2.00 -19.78 -4.90
C GLN A 83 2.69 -19.65 -3.54
N PHE A 84 2.90 -18.41 -3.08
CA PHE A 84 3.44 -18.14 -1.76
C PHE A 84 2.55 -18.71 -0.65
N CYS A 85 1.23 -18.47 -0.71
CA CYS A 85 0.28 -19.04 0.26
C CYS A 85 0.26 -20.57 0.21
N ALA A 86 0.34 -21.18 -0.98
CA ALA A 86 0.33 -22.63 -1.14
C ALA A 86 1.57 -23.28 -0.49
N ILE A 87 2.73 -22.63 -0.57
CA ILE A 87 3.94 -23.07 0.14
C ILE A 87 3.72 -23.01 1.66
N LEU A 88 3.19 -21.91 2.19
CA LEU A 88 2.92 -21.76 3.62
C LEU A 88 1.95 -22.83 4.14
N LEU A 89 0.88 -23.10 3.40
CA LEU A 89 -0.07 -24.16 3.75
C LEU A 89 0.58 -25.55 3.71
N ARG A 90 1.42 -25.83 2.71
CA ARG A 90 2.17 -27.11 2.63
C ARG A 90 3.18 -27.29 3.76
N LEU A 91 3.69 -26.20 4.34
CA LEU A 91 4.54 -26.24 5.53
C LEU A 91 3.75 -26.49 6.82
N GLY A 92 2.43 -26.63 6.75
CA GLY A 92 1.56 -26.95 7.89
C GLY A 92 0.99 -25.74 8.63
N LEU A 93 1.12 -24.52 8.09
CA LEU A 93 0.44 -23.34 8.64
C LEU A 93 -1.07 -23.45 8.37
N SER A 94 -1.88 -23.02 9.34
CA SER A 94 -3.34 -23.03 9.18
C SER A 94 -3.81 -21.97 8.18
N GLU A 95 -4.88 -22.26 7.47
CA GLU A 95 -5.59 -21.32 6.57
C GLU A 95 -5.90 -19.98 7.23
N VAL A 96 -6.26 -20.01 8.53
CA VAL A 96 -6.58 -18.84 9.34
C VAL A 96 -5.32 -17.98 9.51
N LEU A 97 -4.20 -18.59 9.88
CA LEU A 97 -2.95 -17.87 10.11
C LEU A 97 -2.41 -17.26 8.81
N VAL A 98 -2.50 -18.01 7.70
CA VAL A 98 -2.11 -17.50 6.38
C VAL A 98 -3.04 -16.35 5.94
N SER A 99 -4.35 -16.46 6.18
CA SER A 99 -5.31 -15.39 5.85
C SER A 99 -5.11 -14.12 6.66
N ILE A 100 -4.80 -14.24 7.96
CA ILE A 100 -4.43 -13.11 8.82
C ILE A 100 -3.16 -12.44 8.28
N PHE A 101 -2.14 -13.24 7.95
CA PHE A 101 -0.87 -12.72 7.44
C PHE A 101 -1.06 -11.99 6.10
N VAL A 102 -1.81 -12.58 5.16
CA VAL A 102 -2.11 -11.96 3.86
C VAL A 102 -2.94 -10.70 4.03
N SER A 103 -3.93 -10.69 4.95
CA SER A 103 -4.67 -9.47 5.30
C SER A 103 -3.71 -8.37 5.76
N GLY A 104 -2.77 -8.71 6.65
CA GLY A 104 -1.65 -7.87 7.06
C GLY A 104 -0.86 -7.29 5.88
N LEU A 105 -0.42 -8.15 4.95
CA LEU A 105 0.34 -7.71 3.78
C LEU A 105 -0.45 -6.77 2.88
N LEU A 106 -1.74 -7.01 2.66
CA LEU A 106 -2.59 -6.10 1.90
C LEU A 106 -2.64 -4.72 2.54
N GLY A 107 -2.94 -4.66 3.84
CA GLY A 107 -2.98 -3.39 4.57
C GLY A 107 -1.65 -2.65 4.56
N MET A 108 -0.54 -3.38 4.72
CA MET A 108 0.81 -2.82 4.61
C MET A 108 1.03 -2.12 3.27
N VAL A 109 0.77 -2.82 2.16
CA VAL A 109 1.04 -2.30 0.82
C VAL A 109 0.08 -1.15 0.48
N SER A 110 -1.19 -1.23 0.89
CA SER A 110 -2.15 -0.15 0.66
C SER A 110 -1.80 1.12 1.45
N PHE A 111 -1.39 0.99 2.72
CA PHE A 111 -0.95 2.14 3.52
C PHE A 111 0.34 2.75 2.97
N GLN A 112 1.29 1.91 2.55
CA GLN A 112 2.54 2.37 1.91
C GLN A 112 2.26 3.14 0.61
N ALA A 113 1.34 2.66 -0.22
CA ALA A 113 0.96 3.30 -1.47
C ALA A 113 0.41 4.72 -1.21
N ILE A 114 -0.57 4.86 -0.31
CA ILE A 114 -1.13 6.16 0.04
C ILE A 114 -0.08 7.07 0.69
N SER A 115 0.72 6.51 1.61
CA SER A 115 1.75 7.25 2.33
C SER A 115 2.78 7.86 1.38
N LEU A 116 3.24 7.10 0.38
CA LEU A 116 4.17 7.61 -0.62
C LEU A 116 3.52 8.55 -1.63
N CYS A 117 2.25 8.36 -2.01
CA CYS A 117 1.54 9.35 -2.81
C CYS A 117 1.46 10.70 -2.09
N ALA A 118 1.09 10.69 -0.80
CA ALA A 118 1.06 11.90 0.02
C ALA A 118 2.46 12.52 0.18
N LEU A 119 3.51 11.70 0.33
CA LEU A 119 4.88 12.18 0.37
C LEU A 119 5.30 12.84 -0.95
N ALA A 120 4.93 12.24 -2.09
CA ALA A 120 5.24 12.77 -3.41
C ALA A 120 4.54 14.11 -3.70
N CYS A 121 3.34 14.32 -3.14
CA CYS A 121 2.58 15.56 -3.32
C CYS A 121 2.97 16.68 -2.35
N THR A 122 3.36 16.34 -1.12
CA THR A 122 3.56 17.32 -0.03
C THR A 122 5.01 17.50 0.38
N GLU A 123 5.88 16.55 0.02
CA GLU A 123 7.29 16.47 0.43
C GLU A 123 7.50 16.50 1.96
N ASN A 124 6.44 16.20 2.72
CA ASN A 124 6.41 16.28 4.18
C ASN A 124 6.11 14.91 4.80
N ILE A 125 7.01 14.44 5.66
CA ILE A 125 6.87 13.13 6.33
C ILE A 125 5.62 13.04 7.19
N TRP A 126 5.24 14.11 7.89
CA TRP A 126 4.07 14.10 8.78
C TRP A 126 2.80 13.94 7.97
N MET A 127 2.68 14.64 6.84
CA MET A 127 1.54 14.47 5.92
C MET A 127 1.53 13.06 5.34
N SER A 128 2.69 12.54 4.94
CA SER A 128 2.85 11.16 4.46
C SER A 128 2.38 10.10 5.47
N LEU A 129 2.61 10.31 6.77
CA LEU A 129 2.21 9.37 7.82
C LEU A 129 0.74 9.54 8.24
N ILE A 130 0.26 10.78 8.35
CA ILE A 130 -1.11 11.08 8.80
C ILE A 130 -2.14 10.72 7.73
N THR A 131 -1.84 10.97 6.44
CA THR A 131 -2.80 10.79 5.34
C THR A 131 -3.43 9.40 5.27
N PRO A 132 -2.68 8.29 5.26
CA PRO A 132 -3.30 6.96 5.21
C PRO A 132 -4.18 6.67 6.44
N VAL A 133 -3.76 7.11 7.62
CA VAL A 133 -4.55 6.98 8.85
C VAL A 133 -5.82 7.82 8.80
N PHE A 134 -5.73 9.05 8.28
CA PHE A 134 -6.85 9.96 8.13
C PHE A 134 -7.88 9.42 7.12
N ILE A 135 -7.45 8.96 5.96
CA ILE A 135 -8.33 8.35 4.94
C ILE A 135 -9.05 7.13 5.52
N TYR A 136 -8.31 6.28 6.23
CA TYR A 136 -8.88 5.12 6.93
C TYR A 136 -9.91 5.55 7.99
N ALA A 137 -9.56 6.46 8.89
CA ALA A 137 -10.42 6.87 10.01
C ALA A 137 -11.68 7.62 9.56
N THR A 138 -11.57 8.43 8.51
CA THR A 138 -12.69 9.21 7.97
C THR A 138 -13.54 8.44 6.99
N ARG A 139 -13.09 7.24 6.58
CA ARG A 139 -13.76 6.44 5.54
C ARG A 139 -13.92 7.24 4.24
N ALA A 140 -12.96 8.12 3.95
CA ALA A 140 -13.02 9.03 2.80
C ALA A 140 -13.01 8.28 1.46
N ALA A 141 -12.50 7.05 1.44
CA ALA A 141 -12.49 6.17 0.27
C ALA A 141 -13.83 5.43 0.06
N ASP A 142 -14.79 5.54 0.99
CA ASP A 142 -16.04 4.77 0.97
C ASP A 142 -17.17 5.47 0.18
N PHE A 143 -16.94 6.71 -0.30
CA PHE A 143 -17.94 7.48 -1.04
C PHE A 143 -17.91 7.14 -2.55
N GLY A 144 -18.89 6.37 -3.03
CA GLY A 144 -19.06 6.08 -4.46
C GLY A 144 -19.74 4.74 -4.76
N ALA A 145 -19.67 4.29 -6.03
CA ALA A 145 -20.08 2.94 -6.40
C ALA A 145 -19.18 1.93 -5.67
N VAL A 146 -19.75 1.21 -4.70
CA VAL A 146 -19.06 0.27 -3.82
C VAL A 146 -18.59 -0.95 -4.63
N TYR A 147 -17.46 -0.80 -5.32
CA TYR A 147 -16.68 -1.94 -5.74
C TYR A 147 -15.88 -2.42 -4.52
N PRO A 148 -15.83 -3.72 -4.24
CA PRO A 148 -15.26 -4.26 -3.01
C PRO A 148 -13.72 -4.30 -3.06
N ILE A 149 -13.07 -3.26 -3.58
CA ILE A 149 -11.62 -3.05 -3.55
C ILE A 149 -11.34 -2.01 -2.47
N TRP A 150 -11.66 -2.35 -1.23
CA TRP A 150 -11.38 -1.50 -0.08
C TRP A 150 -9.95 -1.67 0.39
N LEU A 151 -9.46 -0.68 1.13
CA LEU A 151 -8.12 -0.70 1.71
C LEU A 151 -7.88 -1.89 2.67
N LEU A 152 -8.92 -2.33 3.39
CA LEU A 152 -8.83 -3.34 4.45
C LEU A 152 -10.13 -4.15 4.52
N GLY A 153 -10.03 -5.40 4.99
CA GLY A 153 -11.20 -6.18 5.43
C GLY A 153 -12.06 -6.81 4.33
N TYR A 154 -11.60 -6.82 3.07
CA TYR A 154 -12.30 -7.45 1.96
C TYR A 154 -11.52 -8.64 1.38
N PRO A 155 -12.23 -9.66 0.84
CA PRO A 155 -11.61 -10.90 0.38
C PRO A 155 -10.93 -10.78 -0.99
N HIS A 156 -11.16 -9.70 -1.75
CA HIS A 156 -10.68 -9.49 -3.12
C HIS A 156 -9.18 -9.15 -3.19
N THR A 157 -8.35 -10.11 -2.80
CA THR A 157 -6.91 -9.96 -2.59
C THR A 157 -6.20 -9.38 -3.82
N HIS A 158 -6.51 -9.88 -5.02
CA HIS A 158 -5.83 -9.52 -6.27
C HIS A 158 -6.14 -8.08 -6.72
N GLY A 159 -7.37 -7.61 -6.50
CA GLY A 159 -7.76 -6.23 -6.82
C GLY A 159 -7.04 -5.23 -5.92
N ILE A 160 -7.01 -5.50 -4.62
CA ILE A 160 -6.40 -4.63 -3.62
C ILE A 160 -4.89 -4.53 -3.85
N ILE A 161 -4.21 -5.67 -4.03
CA ILE A 161 -2.75 -5.67 -4.27
C ILE A 161 -2.41 -5.03 -5.63
N GLY A 162 -3.20 -5.29 -6.67
CA GLY A 162 -2.98 -4.71 -8.01
C GLY A 162 -3.08 -3.19 -8.00
N LEU A 163 -4.15 -2.64 -7.40
CA LEU A 163 -4.33 -1.20 -7.25
C LEU A 163 -3.23 -0.56 -6.41
N SER A 164 -2.88 -1.19 -5.28
CA SER A 164 -1.85 -0.67 -4.37
C SER A 164 -0.47 -0.66 -5.03
N CYS A 165 -0.10 -1.70 -5.78
CA CYS A 165 1.14 -1.75 -6.55
C CYS A 165 1.20 -0.70 -7.66
N LEU A 166 0.08 -0.44 -8.35
CA LEU A 166 -0.01 0.62 -9.35
C LEU A 166 0.27 2.00 -8.72
N LEU A 167 -0.41 2.31 -7.61
CA LEU A 167 -0.21 3.57 -6.88
C LEU A 167 1.21 3.71 -6.34
N LEU A 168 1.78 2.65 -5.78
CA LEU A 168 3.16 2.61 -5.31
C LEU A 168 4.16 2.90 -6.45
N SER A 169 3.93 2.30 -7.63
CA SER A 169 4.77 2.51 -8.82
C SER A 169 4.72 3.96 -9.30
N ILE A 170 3.51 4.55 -9.34
CA ILE A 170 3.32 5.96 -9.69
C ILE A 170 4.03 6.86 -8.66
N ALA A 171 3.88 6.59 -7.37
CA ALA A 171 4.49 7.37 -6.31
C ALA A 171 6.04 7.35 -6.41
N PHE A 172 6.64 6.18 -6.63
CA PHE A 172 8.09 6.07 -6.82
C PHE A 172 8.58 6.80 -8.08
N LEU A 173 7.84 6.74 -9.19
CA LEU A 173 8.17 7.48 -10.40
C LEU A 173 8.10 9.00 -10.17
N SER A 174 7.09 9.47 -9.45
CA SER A 174 6.95 10.89 -9.08
C SER A 174 8.08 11.36 -8.17
N LEU A 175 8.42 10.61 -7.12
CA LEU A 175 9.54 10.90 -6.23
C LEU A 175 10.89 10.90 -6.97
N ARG A 176 11.07 9.98 -7.93
CA ARG A 176 12.25 9.97 -8.79
C ARG A 176 12.33 11.20 -9.67
N LYS A 177 11.22 11.65 -10.29
CA LYS A 177 11.22 12.82 -11.19
C LYS A 177 11.59 14.10 -10.44
N ASN A 178 11.10 14.30 -9.22
CA ASN A 178 11.46 15.48 -8.41
C ASN A 178 12.98 15.51 -8.16
N ALA A 179 13.63 14.37 -7.93
CA ALA A 179 15.09 14.32 -7.78
C ALA A 179 15.87 14.85 -9.01
N TRP A 180 15.34 14.71 -10.23
CA TRP A 180 15.97 15.24 -11.44
C TRP A 180 15.61 16.72 -11.70
N ALA A 181 14.40 17.15 -11.33
CA ALA A 181 13.96 18.53 -11.51
C ALA A 181 14.76 19.53 -10.66
N HIS A 182 15.33 19.08 -9.54
CA HIS A 182 16.18 19.89 -8.66
C HIS A 182 17.67 19.89 -9.03
N PHE A 183 18.07 19.16 -10.09
CA PHE A 183 19.47 19.11 -10.55
C PHE A 183 19.78 20.13 -11.66
N CYS A 184 18.76 20.81 -12.19
CA CYS A 184 18.88 21.92 -13.15
C CYS A 184 18.67 23.26 -12.45
#